data_AF-A0A344PDZ6-F1
#
_entry.id   AF-A0A344PDZ6-F1
#
_cell.length_a   1.000
_cell.length_b   1.000
_cell.length_c   1.000
_cell.angle_alpha   90.00
_cell.angle_beta   90.00
_cell.angle_gamma   90.00
#
_symmetry.space_group_name_H-M   'P 1'
#
loop_
_entity.id
_entity.type
_entity.pdbx_description
1 polymer ?
#
loop_
_entity_poly.entity_id
_entity_poly.type
_entity_poly.pdbx_seq_one_letter_code
_entity_poly.pdbx_strand_id
1 'polypeptide(L)'
;MTRIRRGYIARRRRTKIRLFASTFRGAHSRLTRTTFQQKMRALVSAHRDRGRQKRNFRRLWITRINAGIRENDLYNSYNRSIHDMYKRKRLINRKMLAQIAVLSMNSFYGIYSNSRIIDDYRVAPKYPVAPFRSISGVTLEEYLEKYRMHDYDIPFFYHKGRNTDKGGNTP
;
A
#
# COMPACT_ATOMS: atom_id res chain seq x y z
N MET A 1 -21.53 -66.72 -16.60
CA MET A 1 -21.51 -65.37 -15.97
C MET A 1 -22.91 -64.77 -16.03
N THR A 2 -23.38 -64.11 -14.98
CA THR A 2 -24.71 -63.47 -14.91
C THR A 2 -24.68 -62.05 -15.50
N ARG A 3 -25.63 -61.73 -16.38
CA ARG A 3 -25.76 -60.40 -17.00
C ARG A 3 -26.37 -59.40 -16.00
N ILE A 4 -25.60 -58.38 -15.59
CA ILE A 4 -26.07 -57.32 -14.69
C ILE A 4 -26.50 -56.08 -15.49
N ARG A 5 -27.74 -55.62 -15.29
CA ARG A 5 -28.26 -54.39 -15.94
C ARG A 5 -27.82 -53.14 -15.16
N ARG A 6 -27.60 -52.03 -15.88
CA ARG A 6 -27.12 -50.76 -15.30
C ARG A 6 -28.12 -50.04 -14.37
N GLY A 7 -29.41 -50.37 -14.48
CA GLY A 7 -30.48 -49.88 -13.59
C GLY A 7 -30.59 -48.35 -13.47
N TYR A 8 -31.02 -47.88 -12.30
CA TYR A 8 -31.31 -46.46 -12.01
C TYR A 8 -30.06 -45.60 -11.79
N ILE A 9 -28.87 -46.22 -11.65
CA ILE A 9 -27.61 -45.54 -11.30
C ILE A 9 -27.29 -44.44 -12.31
N ALA A 10 -27.48 -44.73 -13.61
CA ALA A 10 -27.25 -43.76 -14.68
C ALA A 10 -28.24 -42.58 -14.60
N ARG A 11 -29.52 -42.85 -14.30
CA ARG A 11 -30.56 -41.82 -14.16
C ARG A 11 -30.26 -40.91 -12.97
N ARG A 12 -29.91 -41.48 -11.81
CA ARG A 12 -29.55 -40.73 -10.58
C ARG A 12 -28.40 -39.75 -10.84
N ARG A 13 -27.34 -40.18 -11.54
CA ARG A 13 -26.21 -39.31 -11.91
C ARG A 13 -26.64 -38.14 -12.78
N ARG A 14 -27.48 -38.37 -13.80
CA ARG A 14 -28.00 -37.32 -14.70
C ARG A 14 -28.90 -36.34 -13.96
N THR A 15 -29.79 -36.81 -13.07
CA THR A 15 -30.67 -35.94 -12.27
C THR A 15 -29.86 -35.02 -11.36
N LYS A 16 -28.82 -35.53 -10.68
CA LYS A 16 -27.90 -34.70 -9.85
C LYS A 16 -27.20 -33.61 -10.67
N ILE A 17 -26.74 -33.94 -11.88
CA ILE A 17 -26.09 -32.97 -12.78
C ILE A 17 -27.10 -31.93 -13.29
N ARG A 18 -28.31 -32.35 -13.65
CA ARG A 18 -29.37 -31.45 -14.10
C ARG A 18 -29.79 -30.47 -12.99
N LEU A 19 -29.88 -30.94 -11.74
CA LEU A 19 -30.20 -30.07 -10.60
C LEU A 19 -29.17 -28.93 -10.44
N PHE A 20 -27.88 -29.23 -10.61
CA PHE A 20 -26.82 -28.21 -10.57
C PHE A 20 -26.96 -27.17 -11.69
N ALA A 21 -27.52 -27.55 -12.83
CA ALA A 21 -27.59 -26.74 -14.04
C ALA A 21 -28.98 -26.17 -14.32
N SER A 22 -29.90 -26.19 -13.35
CA SER A 22 -31.29 -25.75 -13.52
C SER A 22 -31.40 -24.32 -14.07
N THR A 23 -30.52 -23.42 -13.61
CA THR A 23 -30.49 -22.01 -14.01
C THR A 23 -29.67 -21.75 -15.29
N PHE A 24 -29.07 -22.78 -15.90
CA PHE A 24 -28.28 -22.58 -17.12
C PHE A 24 -29.20 -22.31 -18.32
N ARG A 25 -28.77 -21.40 -19.19
CA ARG A 25 -29.58 -20.99 -20.36
C ARG A 25 -29.54 -22.04 -21.48
N GLY A 26 -30.69 -22.20 -22.15
CA GLY A 26 -30.82 -22.97 -23.39
C GLY A 26 -30.40 -24.45 -23.26
N ALA A 27 -29.58 -24.91 -24.20
CA ALA A 27 -29.13 -26.31 -24.26
C ALA A 27 -28.29 -26.75 -23.05
N HIS A 28 -27.74 -25.82 -22.27
CA HIS A 28 -26.88 -26.11 -21.14
C HIS A 28 -27.62 -26.67 -19.91
N SER A 29 -28.93 -26.43 -19.77
CA SER A 29 -29.78 -27.04 -18.74
C SER A 29 -30.51 -28.30 -19.22
N ARG A 30 -30.65 -28.48 -20.54
CA ARG A 30 -31.46 -29.55 -21.15
C ARG A 30 -30.63 -30.78 -21.55
N LEU A 31 -29.55 -30.59 -22.31
CA LEU A 31 -28.78 -31.67 -22.94
C LEU A 31 -27.70 -32.21 -22.00
N THR A 32 -27.80 -33.49 -21.62
CA THR A 32 -26.91 -34.10 -20.58
C THR A 32 -25.42 -33.99 -20.87
N ARG A 33 -24.98 -34.16 -22.12
CA ARG A 33 -23.58 -34.02 -22.54
C ARG A 33 -23.10 -32.58 -22.35
N THR A 34 -23.86 -31.62 -22.86
CA THR A 34 -23.54 -30.19 -22.79
C THR A 34 -23.58 -29.69 -21.34
N THR A 35 -24.56 -30.12 -20.55
CA THR A 35 -24.66 -29.80 -19.13
C THR A 35 -23.43 -30.28 -18.35
N PHE A 36 -22.92 -31.48 -18.66
CA PHE A 36 -21.72 -32.00 -18.00
C PHE A 36 -20.49 -31.14 -18.30
N GLN A 37 -20.28 -30.78 -19.57
CA GLN A 37 -19.20 -29.89 -19.96
C GLN A 37 -19.30 -28.53 -19.25
N GLN A 38 -20.50 -27.95 -19.20
CA GLN A 38 -20.71 -26.67 -18.52
C GLN A 38 -20.52 -26.75 -17.02
N LYS A 39 -20.97 -27.83 -16.38
CA LYS A 39 -20.71 -28.08 -14.97
C LYS A 39 -19.20 -28.06 -14.68
N MET A 40 -18.40 -28.75 -15.49
CA MET A 40 -16.95 -28.76 -15.31
C MET A 40 -16.35 -27.35 -15.46
N ARG A 41 -16.74 -26.60 -16.49
CA ARG A 41 -16.29 -25.21 -16.71
C ARG A 41 -16.69 -24.28 -15.55
N ALA A 42 -17.91 -24.42 -15.04
CA ALA A 42 -18.41 -23.64 -13.92
C ALA A 42 -17.61 -23.91 -12.64
N LEU A 43 -17.30 -25.17 -12.34
CA LEU A 43 -16.51 -25.54 -11.16
C LEU A 43 -15.06 -25.04 -11.24
N VAL A 44 -14.44 -25.14 -12.43
CA VAL A 44 -13.09 -24.60 -12.67
C VAL A 44 -13.06 -23.08 -12.49
N SER A 45 -14.03 -22.37 -13.08
CA SER A 45 -14.16 -20.93 -12.90
C SER A 45 -14.42 -20.54 -11.45
N ALA A 46 -15.33 -21.21 -10.75
CA ALA A 46 -15.59 -20.95 -9.34
C ALA A 46 -14.34 -21.13 -8.47
N HIS A 47 -13.54 -22.17 -8.72
CA HIS A 47 -12.28 -22.37 -8.00
C HIS A 47 -11.28 -21.23 -8.26
N ARG A 48 -11.06 -20.89 -9.53
CA ARG A 48 -10.19 -19.78 -9.95
C ARG A 48 -10.64 -18.44 -9.37
N ASP A 49 -11.95 -18.19 -9.38
CA ASP A 49 -12.53 -16.90 -9.00
C ASP A 49 -12.55 -16.68 -7.49
N ARG A 50 -12.60 -17.72 -6.65
CA ARG A 50 -12.36 -17.58 -5.20
C ARG A 50 -11.01 -16.93 -4.88
N GLY A 51 -9.97 -17.25 -5.64
CA GLY A 51 -8.66 -16.61 -5.52
C GLY A 51 -8.63 -15.18 -6.08
N ARG A 52 -9.30 -14.95 -7.22
CA ARG A 52 -9.41 -13.60 -7.82
C ARG A 52 -10.22 -12.63 -6.97
N GLN A 53 -11.27 -13.10 -6.29
CA GLN A 53 -12.12 -12.29 -5.43
C GLN A 53 -11.32 -11.58 -4.33
N LYS A 54 -10.34 -12.25 -3.73
CA LYS A 54 -9.42 -11.63 -2.74
C LYS A 54 -8.64 -10.45 -3.33
N ARG A 55 -8.16 -10.58 -4.58
CA ARG A 55 -7.45 -9.52 -5.31
C ARG A 55 -8.39 -8.38 -5.69
N ASN A 56 -9.60 -8.70 -6.15
CA ASN A 56 -10.60 -7.71 -6.55
C ASN A 56 -11.06 -6.85 -5.36
N PHE A 57 -11.31 -7.46 -4.20
CA PHE A 57 -11.64 -6.72 -2.99
C PHE A 57 -10.49 -5.82 -2.52
N ARG A 58 -9.25 -6.33 -2.56
CA ARG A 58 -8.09 -5.49 -2.23
C ARG A 58 -7.96 -4.29 -3.18
N ARG A 59 -8.15 -4.48 -4.49
CA ARG A 59 -8.17 -3.38 -5.47
C ARG A 59 -9.25 -2.37 -5.13
N LEU A 60 -10.47 -2.83 -4.87
CA LEU A 60 -11.60 -1.97 -4.49
C LEU A 60 -11.30 -1.15 -3.21
N TRP A 61 -10.73 -1.78 -2.19
CA TRP A 61 -10.37 -1.07 -0.95
C TRP A 61 -9.32 0.00 -1.20
N ILE A 62 -8.29 -0.29 -2.00
CA ILE A 62 -7.27 0.70 -2.36
C ILE A 62 -7.91 1.88 -3.10
N THR A 63 -8.79 1.63 -4.06
CA THR A 63 -9.50 2.68 -4.80
C THR A 63 -10.33 3.57 -3.86
N ARG A 64 -11.07 2.97 -2.94
CA ARG A 64 -11.88 3.71 -1.95
C ARG A 64 -11.02 4.56 -1.01
N ILE A 65 -9.93 3.99 -0.50
CA ILE A 65 -8.99 4.72 0.36
C ILE A 65 -8.35 5.88 -0.41
N ASN A 66 -7.94 5.65 -1.66
CA ASN A 66 -7.34 6.68 -2.49
C ASN A 66 -8.31 7.85 -2.78
N ALA A 67 -9.60 7.55 -2.96
CA ALA A 67 -10.63 8.59 -3.09
C ALA A 67 -10.74 9.43 -1.81
N GLY A 68 -10.91 8.79 -0.64
CA GLY A 68 -11.02 9.53 0.63
C GLY A 68 -9.74 10.27 1.05
N ILE A 69 -8.57 9.81 0.60
CA ILE A 69 -7.30 10.54 0.79
C ILE A 69 -7.26 11.79 -0.08
N ARG A 70 -7.72 11.72 -1.33
CA ARG A 70 -7.71 12.87 -2.24
C ARG A 70 -8.68 13.98 -1.82
N GLU A 71 -9.73 13.65 -1.09
CA GLU A 71 -10.63 14.63 -0.47
C GLU A 71 -9.99 15.29 0.78
N ASN A 72 -8.86 14.78 1.25
CA ASN A 72 -8.14 15.29 2.40
C ASN A 72 -6.82 15.92 1.98
N ASP A 73 -6.72 17.25 2.04
CA ASP A 73 -5.52 18.00 1.65
C ASP A 73 -4.25 17.63 2.46
N LEU A 74 -4.40 16.87 3.55
CA LEU A 74 -3.28 16.35 4.34
C LEU A 74 -2.38 15.38 3.57
N TYR A 75 -2.91 14.67 2.58
CA TYR A 75 -2.20 13.58 1.90
C TYR A 75 -2.50 13.55 0.40
N ASN A 76 -1.54 13.95 -0.44
CA ASN A 76 -1.75 13.96 -1.89
C ASN A 76 -1.77 12.56 -2.55
N SER A 77 -1.34 11.50 -1.85
CA SER A 77 -1.29 10.14 -2.43
C SER A 77 -1.48 9.01 -1.43
N TYR A 78 -2.14 7.94 -1.89
CA TYR A 78 -2.30 6.69 -1.16
C TYR A 78 -0.96 6.09 -0.67
N ASN A 79 0.08 6.07 -1.52
CA ASN A 79 1.37 5.47 -1.15
C ASN A 79 2.01 6.17 0.05
N ARG A 80 1.96 7.50 0.09
CA ARG A 80 2.46 8.29 1.22
C ARG A 80 1.68 7.98 2.50
N SER A 81 0.35 8.00 2.42
CA SER A 81 -0.49 7.70 3.59
C SER A 81 -0.19 6.33 4.22
N ILE A 82 0.02 5.30 3.39
CA ILE A 82 0.28 3.93 3.85
C ILE A 82 1.69 3.83 4.43
N HIS A 83 2.67 4.42 3.76
CA HIS A 83 4.04 4.49 4.26
C HIS A 83 4.07 5.10 5.68
N ASP A 84 3.35 6.20 5.89
CA ASP A 84 3.36 6.90 7.16
C ASP A 84 2.63 6.09 8.24
N MET A 85 1.54 5.39 7.89
CA MET A 85 0.89 4.43 8.80
C MET A 85 1.84 3.33 9.27
N TYR A 86 2.68 2.79 8.37
CA TYR A 86 3.69 1.79 8.73
C TYR A 86 4.80 2.38 9.60
N LYS A 87 5.33 3.57 9.27
CA LYS A 87 6.32 4.29 10.07
C LYS A 87 5.83 4.52 11.51
N ARG A 88 4.52 4.75 11.66
CA ARG A 88 3.85 5.00 12.95
C ARG A 88 3.33 3.72 13.62
N LYS A 89 3.61 2.54 13.08
CA LYS A 89 3.16 1.23 13.58
C LYS A 89 1.63 1.12 13.76
N ARG A 90 0.83 1.87 12.99
CA ARG A 90 -0.64 1.79 13.00
C ARG A 90 -1.10 0.70 12.02
N LEU A 91 -1.20 -0.53 12.51
CA LEU A 91 -1.48 -1.73 11.70
C LEU A 91 -2.98 -1.93 11.38
N ILE A 92 -3.59 -0.97 10.68
CA ILE A 92 -4.99 -1.08 10.25
C ILE A 92 -5.08 -1.81 8.90
N ASN A 93 -5.96 -2.82 8.83
CA ASN A 93 -6.23 -3.50 7.57
C ASN A 93 -6.96 -2.57 6.58
N ARG A 94 -6.60 -2.66 5.30
CA ARG A 94 -7.21 -1.90 4.19
C ARG A 94 -8.72 -2.12 4.08
N LYS A 95 -9.22 -3.29 4.45
CA LYS A 95 -10.67 -3.54 4.54
C LYS A 95 -11.36 -2.56 5.49
N MET A 96 -10.82 -2.43 6.70
CA MET A 96 -11.38 -1.54 7.73
C MET A 96 -11.19 -0.08 7.34
N LEU A 97 -10.00 0.27 6.85
CA LEU A 97 -9.72 1.64 6.42
C LEU A 97 -10.66 2.09 5.29
N ALA A 98 -10.91 1.23 4.30
CA ALA A 98 -11.87 1.51 3.23
C ALA A 98 -13.32 1.59 3.73
N GLN A 99 -13.67 0.83 4.79
CA GLN A 99 -15.00 0.89 5.38
C GLN A 99 -15.19 2.20 6.15
N ILE A 100 -14.20 2.61 6.92
CA ILE A 100 -14.22 3.88 7.68
C ILE A 100 -14.29 5.06 6.72
N ALA A 101 -13.52 5.03 5.62
CA ALA A 101 -13.56 6.06 4.58
C ALA A 101 -14.97 6.26 3.98
N VAL A 102 -15.76 5.19 3.86
CA VAL A 102 -17.12 5.27 3.31
C VAL A 102 -18.16 5.67 4.37
N LEU A 103 -18.05 5.11 5.58
CA LEU A 103 -19.07 5.31 6.63
C LEU A 103 -18.93 6.66 7.34
N SER A 104 -17.71 7.11 7.58
CA SER A 104 -17.46 8.27 8.43
C SER A 104 -16.14 8.94 8.05
N MET A 105 -16.22 9.97 7.23
CA MET A 105 -15.03 10.70 6.78
C MET A 105 -14.30 11.39 7.93
N ASN A 106 -15.03 11.90 8.94
CA ASN A 106 -14.43 12.52 10.13
C ASN A 106 -13.51 11.55 10.89
N SER A 107 -13.97 10.31 11.12
CA SER A 107 -13.16 9.26 11.76
C SER A 107 -11.97 8.88 10.89
N PHE A 108 -12.15 8.84 9.57
CA PHE A 108 -11.06 8.61 8.63
C PHE A 108 -9.98 9.69 8.77
N TYR A 109 -10.36 10.96 8.84
CA TYR A 109 -9.44 12.07 9.05
C TYR A 109 -8.78 12.04 10.43
N GLY A 110 -9.49 11.61 11.48
CA GLY A 110 -8.93 11.40 12.81
C GLY A 110 -7.81 10.35 12.86
N ILE A 111 -7.83 9.35 11.98
CA ILE A 111 -6.71 8.39 11.84
C ILE A 111 -5.44 9.08 11.33
N TYR A 112 -5.60 10.20 10.63
CA TYR A 112 -4.57 10.94 9.93
C TYR A 112 -4.18 12.26 10.62
N SER A 113 -4.94 12.76 11.58
CA SER A 113 -4.78 14.11 12.17
C SER A 113 -3.39 14.40 12.78
N ASN A 114 -2.69 13.40 13.33
CA ASN A 114 -1.35 13.58 13.88
C ASN A 114 -0.22 13.47 12.82
N SER A 115 -0.55 13.50 11.53
CA SER A 115 0.35 13.18 10.41
C SER A 115 1.50 14.16 10.16
N ARG A 116 1.32 15.45 10.48
CA ARG A 116 2.20 16.51 9.98
C ARG A 116 3.58 16.58 10.65
N ILE A 117 3.77 16.00 11.84
CA ILE A 117 4.89 16.41 12.72
C ILE A 117 6.25 15.78 12.35
N ILE A 118 6.36 14.74 11.50
CA ILE A 118 7.62 13.96 11.42
C ILE A 118 8.33 14.00 10.04
N ASP A 119 7.73 14.57 8.99
CA ASP A 119 8.33 14.50 7.63
C ASP A 119 8.90 15.83 7.12
N ASP A 120 8.73 16.95 7.82
CA ASP A 120 9.40 18.22 7.47
C ASP A 120 10.90 18.24 7.84
N TYR A 121 11.34 17.43 8.80
CA TYR A 121 12.76 17.36 9.20
C TYR A 121 13.64 16.49 8.27
N ARG A 122 13.12 16.04 7.12
CA ARG A 122 13.87 15.22 6.14
C ARG A 122 14.10 15.90 4.79
N VAL A 123 13.64 17.14 4.60
CA VAL A 123 14.20 18.00 3.56
C VAL A 123 15.42 18.71 4.13
N ALA A 124 16.42 17.94 4.56
CA ALA A 124 17.78 18.46 4.47
C ALA A 124 18.03 18.68 2.97
N PRO A 125 18.44 19.87 2.52
CA PRO A 125 18.72 20.09 1.10
C PRO A 125 19.71 19.01 0.64
N LYS A 126 19.42 18.38 -0.51
CA LYS A 126 20.22 17.25 -1.06
C LYS A 126 21.69 17.60 -1.33
N TYR A 127 22.07 18.86 -1.18
CA TYR A 127 23.42 19.36 -1.21
C TYR A 127 23.62 20.30 -0.01
N PRO A 128 24.80 20.31 0.63
CA PRO A 128 25.18 21.51 1.36
C PRO A 128 25.12 22.65 0.36
N VAL A 129 24.29 23.66 0.60
CA VAL A 129 24.53 24.96 -0.05
C VAL A 129 25.90 25.38 0.44
N ALA A 130 26.91 25.18 -0.40
CA ALA A 130 28.25 25.61 -0.09
C ALA A 130 28.17 27.09 0.30
N PRO A 131 28.89 27.50 1.37
CA PRO A 131 28.92 28.90 1.74
C PRO A 131 29.35 29.68 0.50
N PHE A 132 28.58 30.71 0.17
CA PHE A 132 28.91 31.65 -0.87
C PHE A 132 30.38 32.04 -0.68
N ARG A 133 31.21 31.74 -1.68
CA ARG A 133 32.63 32.05 -1.68
C ARG A 133 32.77 33.56 -1.49
N SER A 134 33.27 33.97 -0.32
CA SER A 134 33.86 35.27 0.00
C SER A 134 33.33 36.46 -0.81
N ILE A 135 32.19 37.03 -0.44
CA ILE A 135 31.93 38.45 -0.66
C ILE A 135 31.38 39.00 0.66
N SER A 136 32.13 39.93 1.26
CA SER A 136 31.93 40.58 2.57
C SER A 136 32.21 39.68 3.78
N GLY A 137 33.17 40.10 4.60
CA GLY A 137 33.74 39.33 5.71
C GLY A 137 32.83 39.26 6.92
N VAL A 138 31.82 38.41 6.84
CA VAL A 138 30.96 38.07 7.98
C VAL A 138 31.54 36.84 8.67
N THR A 139 31.89 36.97 9.94
CA THR A 139 32.40 35.87 10.78
C THR A 139 31.26 34.91 11.15
N LEU A 140 31.60 33.67 11.54
CA LEU A 140 30.60 32.65 11.93
C LEU A 140 29.69 33.14 13.07
N GLU A 141 30.23 33.94 13.99
CA GLU A 141 29.49 34.52 15.10
C GLU A 141 28.41 35.52 14.64
N GLU A 142 28.72 36.38 13.68
CA GLU A 142 27.75 37.33 13.12
C GLU A 142 26.61 36.61 12.36
N TYR A 143 26.89 35.47 11.73
CA TYR A 143 25.88 34.66 11.08
C TYR A 143 24.94 33.99 12.10
N LEU A 144 25.50 33.47 13.20
CA LEU A 144 24.75 32.85 14.29
C LEU A 144 23.88 33.88 15.03
N GLU A 145 24.39 35.08 15.25
CA GLU A 145 23.66 36.18 15.90
C GLU A 145 22.52 36.71 15.02
N LYS A 146 22.77 36.88 13.71
CA LYS A 146 21.76 37.35 12.73
C LYS A 146 20.55 36.42 12.63
N TYR A 147 20.75 35.11 12.76
CA TYR A 147 19.69 34.11 12.69
C TYR A 147 19.27 33.55 14.04
N ARG A 148 19.83 34.08 15.14
CA ARG A 148 19.57 33.65 16.53
C ARG A 148 19.71 32.13 16.71
N MET A 149 20.75 31.55 16.10
CA MET A 149 21.10 30.13 16.20
C MET A 149 22.23 29.93 17.22
N HIS A 150 22.22 28.80 17.93
CA HIS A 150 23.32 28.43 18.82
C HIS A 150 24.26 27.44 18.12
N ASP A 151 25.52 27.34 18.59
CA ASP A 151 26.54 26.47 18.00
C ASP A 151 26.12 24.99 17.87
N TYR A 152 25.19 24.55 18.74
CA TYR A 152 24.62 23.20 18.74
C TYR A 152 23.64 22.94 17.58
N ASP A 153 23.19 23.99 16.90
CA ASP A 153 22.30 23.92 15.73
C ASP A 153 23.09 23.70 14.42
N ILE A 154 24.43 23.78 14.46
CA ILE A 154 25.31 23.49 13.33
C ILE A 154 25.47 21.96 13.18
N PRO A 155 25.16 21.36 12.01
CA PRO A 155 25.35 19.93 11.79
C PRO A 155 26.80 19.48 12.04
N PHE A 156 26.96 18.40 12.80
CA PHE A 156 28.19 17.80 13.37
C PHE A 156 29.38 17.56 12.40
N PHE A 157 29.25 17.85 11.11
CA PHE A 157 30.28 17.60 10.09
C PHE A 157 31.41 18.64 10.04
N TYR A 158 31.32 19.75 10.77
CA TYR A 158 32.33 20.83 10.74
C TYR A 158 33.37 20.79 11.86
N HIS A 159 33.40 19.74 12.69
CA HIS A 159 34.35 19.60 13.81
C HIS A 159 35.58 18.73 13.49
N LYS A 160 36.19 18.86 12.31
CA LYS A 160 37.49 18.21 12.01
C LYS A 160 38.56 19.21 11.59
N GLY A 161 39.34 19.60 12.59
CA GLY A 161 40.61 20.31 12.47
C GLY A 161 41.52 20.08 13.68
N ARG A 162 41.50 18.88 14.27
CA ARG A 162 42.60 18.46 15.15
C ARG A 162 43.75 17.98 14.26
N ASN A 163 44.69 18.89 14.00
CA ASN A 163 45.96 18.61 13.34
C ASN A 163 46.74 17.58 14.17
N THR A 164 46.77 16.34 13.71
CA THR A 164 47.87 15.42 13.99
C THR A 164 48.47 15.08 12.65
N ASP A 165 49.68 15.56 12.37
CA ASP A 165 50.68 14.79 11.61
C ASP A 165 52.07 15.36 11.86
N LYS A 166 52.96 14.43 12.18
CA LYS A 166 54.40 14.60 12.37
C LYS A 166 55.07 14.79 11.01
N GLY A 167 56.11 15.62 10.94
CA GLY A 167 57.16 15.46 9.93
C GLY A 167 57.78 16.74 9.38
N GLY A 168 58.91 17.17 9.96
CA GLY A 168 60.07 17.59 9.15
C GLY A 168 60.43 19.08 9.09
N ASN A 169 61.59 19.36 9.71
CA ASN A 169 62.61 20.35 9.36
C ASN A 169 62.42 21.84 9.72
N THR A 170 63.12 22.23 10.79
CA THR A 170 63.75 23.53 11.00
C THR A 170 65.27 23.38 10.86
N PRO A 171 66.01 24.36 10.30
CA PRO A 171 67.33 24.71 10.81
C PRO A 171 67.23 25.33 12.21
#